data_AF-A0A453P6F1-F1
#
_entry.id   AF-A0A453P6F1-F1
#
_cell.length_a   1.000
_cell.length_b   1.000
_cell.length_c   1.000
_cell.angle_alpha   90.00
_cell.angle_beta   90.00
_cell.angle_gamma   90.00
#
_symmetry.space_group_name_H-M   'P 1'
#
loop_
_entity.id
_entity.type
_entity.pdbx_description
1 polymer ?
#
loop_
_entity_poly.entity_id
_entity_poly.type
_entity_poly.pdbx_seq_one_letter_code
_entity_poly.pdbx_strand_id
1 'polypeptide(L)'
;MEHRWDKVLFTGGARVGRIIMTKAAKYLTPVALELGSKCPCIVDWLDSKRDSQVAVNRIIGAKWSTCAGQACIAIDYILVEEQFAPILIELLKSTLERLFTKPEDMARILNERQFNRLCGLLEDHKVSRSIVHGGDVDPKTLSIEPTILLNPPLDSDVMTEEIFGPLLPIITVHQSTTTAATFHRSQQSS
;
A
#
# COMPACT_ATOMS: atom_id res chain seq x y z
N MET A 1 -26.95 10.66 -8.95
CA MET A 1 -27.93 9.72 -8.38
C MET A 1 -29.19 10.52 -8.09
N GLU A 2 -29.98 10.71 -9.15
CA GLU A 2 -31.21 11.53 -9.17
C GLU A 2 -32.47 10.68 -9.08
N HIS A 3 -32.32 9.38 -9.34
CA HIS A 3 -33.38 8.38 -9.21
C HIS A 3 -33.32 7.67 -7.87
N ARG A 4 -34.50 7.25 -7.38
CA ARG A 4 -34.65 6.39 -6.21
C ARG A 4 -34.31 4.96 -6.60
N TRP A 5 -33.34 4.38 -5.91
CA TRP A 5 -32.94 2.98 -6.04
C TRP A 5 -33.31 2.22 -4.76
N ASP A 6 -33.59 0.93 -4.87
CA ASP A 6 -33.91 0.09 -3.71
C ASP A 6 -32.66 -0.33 -2.92
N LYS A 7 -31.50 -0.36 -3.58
CA LYS A 7 -30.19 -0.62 -2.97
C LYS A 7 -29.07 -0.05 -3.84
N VAL A 8 -27.97 0.38 -3.21
CA VAL A 8 -26.73 0.77 -3.90
C VAL A 8 -25.56 -0.05 -3.40
N LEU A 9 -24.75 -0.57 -4.32
CA LEU A 9 -23.43 -1.14 -4.05
C LEU A 9 -22.39 -0.26 -4.74
N PHE A 10 -21.35 0.16 -4.01
CA PHE A 10 -20.25 0.94 -4.56
C PHE A 10 -18.91 0.41 -4.07
N THR A 11 -17.97 0.28 -5.00
CA THR A 11 -16.57 -0.03 -4.72
C THR A 11 -15.69 1.11 -5.22
N GLY A 12 -14.83 1.66 -4.36
CA GLY A 12 -13.92 2.74 -4.74
C GLY A 12 -13.45 3.58 -3.55
N GLY A 13 -12.97 4.81 -3.84
CA GLY A 13 -12.41 5.67 -2.79
C GLY A 13 -13.45 6.23 -1.81
N ALA A 14 -13.07 6.33 -0.53
CA ALA A 14 -13.94 6.78 0.56
C ALA A 14 -14.59 8.16 0.31
N ARG A 15 -13.88 9.08 -0.35
CA ARG A 15 -14.43 10.39 -0.72
C ARG A 15 -15.69 10.26 -1.60
N VAL A 16 -15.68 9.37 -2.59
CA VAL A 16 -16.83 9.13 -3.47
C VAL A 16 -17.90 8.31 -2.74
N GLY A 17 -17.49 7.35 -1.90
CA GLY A 17 -18.40 6.61 -1.03
C GLY A 17 -19.25 7.52 -0.13
N ARG A 18 -18.64 8.55 0.50
CA ARG A 18 -19.35 9.57 1.28
C ARG A 18 -20.38 10.34 0.46
N ILE A 19 -20.04 10.71 -0.79
CA ILE A 19 -20.97 11.40 -1.70
C ILE A 19 -22.16 10.49 -2.05
N ILE A 20 -21.90 9.22 -2.31
CA ILE A 20 -22.94 8.22 -2.63
C ILE A 20 -23.88 8.03 -1.44
N MET A 21 -23.33 7.83 -0.24
CA MET A 21 -24.11 7.68 0.99
C MET A 21 -24.98 8.91 1.27
N THR A 22 -24.43 10.12 1.08
CA THR A 22 -25.17 11.38 1.22
C THR A 22 -26.36 11.47 0.26
N LYS A 23 -26.18 11.04 -0.99
CA LYS A 23 -27.26 11.05 -1.98
C LYS A 23 -28.32 9.97 -1.70
N ALA A 24 -27.89 8.77 -1.29
CA ALA A 24 -28.77 7.67 -0.95
C ALA A 24 -29.67 7.97 0.27
N ALA A 25 -29.15 8.73 1.25
CA ALA A 25 -29.90 9.14 2.44
C ALA A 25 -31.19 9.91 2.12
N LYS A 26 -31.23 10.68 1.02
CA LYS A 26 -32.43 11.41 0.58
C LYS A 26 -33.64 10.50 0.32
N TYR A 27 -33.40 9.22 0.05
CA TYR A 27 -34.43 8.24 -0.27
C TYR A 27 -34.49 7.08 0.72
N LEU A 28 -33.72 7.14 1.82
CA LEU A 28 -33.51 6.03 2.75
C LEU A 28 -33.05 4.74 2.05
N THR A 29 -32.29 4.87 0.96
CA THR A 29 -31.78 3.74 0.18
C THR A 29 -30.62 3.08 0.94
N PRO A 30 -30.68 1.77 1.25
CA PRO A 30 -29.56 1.02 1.80
C PRO A 30 -28.33 1.05 0.89
N VAL A 31 -27.15 1.20 1.47
CA VAL A 31 -25.87 1.26 0.74
C VAL A 31 -24.89 0.25 1.31
N ALA A 32 -24.22 -0.48 0.42
CA ALA A 32 -23.02 -1.24 0.71
C ALA A 32 -21.82 -0.53 0.07
N LEU A 33 -20.79 -0.23 0.87
CA LEU A 33 -19.58 0.48 0.45
C LEU A 33 -18.36 -0.42 0.67
N GLU A 34 -17.70 -0.81 -0.42
CA GLU A 34 -16.41 -1.50 -0.40
C GLU A 34 -15.31 -0.49 -0.68
N LEU A 35 -14.68 0.01 0.37
CA LEU A 35 -13.70 1.09 0.29
C LEU A 35 -12.28 0.56 0.52
N GLY A 36 -11.30 1.27 -0.01
CA GLY A 36 -9.89 0.98 0.26
C GLY A 36 -9.48 1.27 1.70
N SER A 37 -8.37 0.67 2.13
CA SER A 37 -7.79 0.87 3.46
C SER A 37 -6.29 0.61 3.45
N LYS A 38 -5.56 1.09 4.46
CA LYS A 38 -4.14 0.76 4.65
C LYS A 38 -3.98 -0.66 5.20
N CYS A 39 -3.97 -1.65 4.31
CA CYS A 39 -3.84 -3.05 4.70
C CYS A 39 -2.42 -3.37 5.20
N PRO A 40 -2.24 -3.78 6.46
CA PRO A 40 -0.93 -4.18 6.97
C PRO A 40 -0.51 -5.58 6.55
N CYS A 41 0.79 -5.81 6.58
CA CYS A 41 1.36 -7.15 6.72
C CYS A 41 2.30 -7.17 7.93
N ILE A 42 2.04 -8.06 8.88
CA ILE A 42 2.92 -8.26 10.03
C ILE A 42 3.85 -9.41 9.68
N VAL A 43 5.16 -9.17 9.76
CA VAL A 43 6.19 -10.18 9.56
C VAL A 43 6.94 -10.34 10.87
N ASP A 44 6.78 -11.50 11.48
CA ASP A 44 7.52 -11.93 12.65
C ASP A 44 8.71 -12.79 12.23
N TRP A 45 9.22 -13.59 13.18
CA TRP A 45 10.36 -14.47 12.94
C TRP A 45 10.03 -15.57 11.92
N LEU A 46 10.88 -15.70 10.90
CA LEU A 46 10.76 -16.74 9.88
C LEU A 46 11.71 -17.89 10.22
N ASP A 47 11.14 -19.01 10.69
CA ASP A 47 11.87 -20.16 11.26
C ASP A 47 12.84 -20.87 10.31
N SER A 48 12.67 -20.74 9.00
CA SER A 48 13.53 -21.37 8.02
C SER A 48 13.70 -20.54 6.75
N LYS A 49 14.82 -20.73 6.04
CA LYS A 49 15.07 -20.08 4.73
C LYS A 49 13.94 -20.33 3.73
N ARG A 50 13.33 -21.52 3.75
CA ARG A 50 12.21 -21.88 2.88
C ARG A 50 10.99 -21.02 3.21
N ASP A 51 10.65 -20.90 4.49
CA ASP A 51 9.50 -20.12 4.94
C ASP A 51 9.71 -18.63 4.67
N SER A 52 10.93 -18.12 4.88
CA SER A 52 11.30 -16.74 4.52
C SER A 52 11.05 -16.48 3.03
N GLN A 53 11.51 -17.37 2.15
CA GLN A 53 11.33 -17.19 0.71
C GLN A 53 9.85 -17.28 0.30
N VAL A 54 9.08 -18.18 0.91
CA VAL A 54 7.63 -18.28 0.65
C VAL A 54 6.91 -17.02 1.09
N ALA A 55 7.23 -16.48 2.27
CA ALA A 55 6.66 -15.24 2.78
C ALA A 55 6.98 -14.06 1.85
N VAL A 56 8.24 -13.92 1.44
CA VAL A 56 8.69 -12.86 0.52
C VAL A 56 7.99 -12.96 -0.84
N ASN A 57 7.88 -14.15 -1.41
CA ASN A 57 7.15 -14.36 -2.67
C ASN A 57 5.67 -13.94 -2.54
N ARG A 58 5.03 -14.23 -1.41
CA ARG A 58 3.63 -13.84 -1.15
C ARG A 58 3.48 -12.34 -0.98
N ILE A 59 4.40 -11.70 -0.25
CA ILE A 59 4.43 -10.24 -0.08
C ILE A 59 4.56 -9.58 -1.45
N ILE A 60 5.50 -10.05 -2.28
CA ILE A 60 5.71 -9.49 -3.61
C ILE A 60 4.49 -9.71 -4.52
N GLY A 61 3.89 -10.90 -4.46
CA GLY A 61 2.66 -11.20 -5.18
C GLY A 61 1.52 -10.25 -4.82
N ALA A 62 1.31 -10.05 -3.51
CA ALA A 62 0.25 -9.20 -2.99
C ALA A 62 0.49 -7.71 -3.20
N LYS A 63 1.75 -7.27 -3.29
CA LYS A 63 2.10 -5.86 -3.47
C LYS A 63 2.28 -5.47 -4.94
N TRP A 64 3.06 -6.20 -5.73
CA TRP A 64 3.49 -5.74 -7.06
C TRP A 64 2.95 -6.58 -8.22
N SER A 65 2.84 -7.90 -8.09
CA SER A 65 2.66 -8.79 -9.25
C SER A 65 1.34 -8.63 -10.02
N THR A 66 0.19 -8.46 -9.36
CA THR A 66 -1.10 -8.53 -10.09
C THR A 66 -1.51 -7.18 -10.69
N CYS A 67 -1.20 -6.06 -10.04
CA CYS A 67 -1.63 -4.71 -10.45
C CYS A 67 -0.69 -3.57 -10.00
N ALA A 68 0.59 -3.83 -9.73
CA ALA A 68 1.53 -2.83 -9.19
C ALA A 68 0.99 -2.11 -7.93
N GLY A 69 0.30 -2.85 -7.05
CA GLY A 69 -0.25 -2.33 -5.79
C GLY A 69 -1.57 -1.59 -5.91
N GLN A 70 -2.16 -1.53 -7.10
CA GLN A 70 -3.45 -0.89 -7.36
C GLN A 70 -4.62 -1.82 -7.03
N ALA A 71 -4.67 -2.32 -5.80
CA ALA A 71 -5.76 -3.16 -5.31
C ALA A 71 -6.10 -2.81 -3.86
N CYS A 72 -7.40 -2.77 -3.51
CA CYS A 72 -7.86 -2.37 -2.18
C CYS A 72 -7.37 -3.28 -1.04
N ILE A 73 -6.97 -4.50 -1.37
CA ILE A 73 -6.45 -5.52 -0.44
C ILE A 73 -4.93 -5.73 -0.57
N ALA A 74 -4.26 -4.92 -1.41
CA ALA A 74 -2.81 -5.00 -1.54
C ALA A 74 -2.17 -4.63 -0.20
N ILE A 75 -1.02 -5.23 0.09
CA ILE A 75 -0.24 -4.83 1.27
C ILE A 75 0.12 -3.35 1.10
N ASP A 76 -0.29 -2.53 2.06
CA ASP A 76 -0.04 -1.10 2.03
C ASP A 76 1.26 -0.79 2.78
N TYR A 77 1.52 -1.47 3.91
CA TYR A 77 2.77 -1.37 4.66
C TYR A 77 3.08 -2.67 5.42
N ILE A 78 4.35 -2.84 5.80
CA ILE A 78 4.82 -3.94 6.64
C ILE A 78 5.17 -3.44 8.04
N LEU A 79 4.82 -4.24 9.05
CA LEU A 79 5.39 -4.15 10.40
C LEU A 79 6.32 -5.34 10.62
N VAL A 80 7.54 -5.07 11.09
CA VAL A 80 8.55 -6.09 11.34
C VAL A 80 9.40 -5.71 12.54
N GLU A 81 9.89 -6.69 13.30
CA GLU A 81 10.85 -6.39 14.37
C GLU A 81 12.14 -5.79 13.80
N GLU A 82 12.68 -4.77 14.46
CA GLU A 82 13.85 -4.02 13.99
C GLU A 82 15.03 -4.92 13.59
N GLN A 83 15.29 -5.97 14.38
CA GLN A 83 16.36 -6.94 14.13
C GLN A 83 16.17 -7.78 12.85
N PHE A 84 14.94 -7.91 12.34
CA PHE A 84 14.63 -8.70 11.14
C PHE A 84 14.43 -7.85 9.88
N ALA A 85 14.24 -6.55 10.03
CA ALA A 85 14.02 -5.65 8.89
C ALA A 85 15.14 -5.71 7.84
N PRO A 86 16.44 -5.72 8.19
CA PRO A 86 17.51 -5.82 7.18
C PRO A 86 17.42 -7.12 6.38
N ILE A 87 17.12 -8.25 7.04
CA ILE A 87 17.01 -9.56 6.39
C ILE A 87 15.83 -9.57 5.40
N LEU A 88 14.67 -9.07 5.84
CA LEU A 88 13.48 -8.99 5.00
C LEU A 88 13.71 -8.10 3.77
N ILE A 89 14.32 -6.92 3.96
CA ILE A 89 14.61 -5.99 2.88
C ILE A 89 15.52 -6.62 1.82
N GLU A 90 16.60 -7.28 2.23
CA GLU A 90 17.52 -7.91 1.28
C GLU A 90 16.87 -9.07 0.52
N LEU A 91 16.03 -9.88 1.19
CA LEU A 91 15.26 -10.92 0.50
C LEU A 91 14.26 -10.32 -0.50
N LEU A 92 13.55 -9.25 -0.13
CA LEU A 92 12.65 -8.53 -1.03
C LEU A 92 13.39 -8.01 -2.25
N LYS A 93 14.49 -7.26 -2.07
CA LYS A 93 15.33 -6.73 -3.15
C LYS A 93 15.78 -7.83 -4.11
N SER A 94 16.42 -8.87 -3.59
CA SER A 94 16.91 -9.99 -4.40
C SER A 94 15.81 -10.70 -5.19
N THR A 95 14.60 -10.78 -4.62
CA THR A 95 13.46 -11.41 -5.27
C THR A 95 12.83 -10.50 -6.31
N LEU A 96 12.76 -9.19 -6.05
CA LEU A 96 12.31 -8.18 -7.00
C LEU A 96 13.20 -8.15 -8.24
N GLU A 97 14.53 -8.09 -8.06
CA GLU A 97 15.51 -8.10 -9.17
C GLU A 97 15.39 -9.35 -10.05
N ARG A 98 14.99 -10.48 -9.45
CA ARG A 98 14.76 -11.74 -10.17
C ARG A 98 13.42 -11.79 -10.91
N LEU A 99 12.39 -11.13 -10.39
CA LEU A 99 11.02 -11.21 -10.91
C LEU A 99 10.68 -10.08 -11.89
N PHE A 100 11.22 -8.88 -11.66
CA PHE A 100 10.98 -7.68 -12.45
C PHE A 100 12.30 -7.25 -13.09
N THR A 101 12.63 -7.91 -14.20
CA THR A 101 13.88 -7.67 -14.94
C THR A 101 13.76 -6.55 -15.95
N LYS A 102 12.53 -6.23 -16.34
CA LYS A 102 12.21 -5.18 -17.31
C LYS A 102 11.02 -4.37 -16.83
N PRO A 103 10.90 -3.09 -17.23
CA PRO A 103 9.76 -2.25 -16.87
C PRO A 103 8.39 -2.85 -17.25
N GLU A 104 8.32 -3.64 -18.33
CA GLU A 104 7.08 -4.26 -18.79
C GLU A 104 6.62 -5.45 -17.94
N ASP A 105 7.48 -5.96 -17.04
CA ASP A 105 7.14 -7.05 -16.12
C ASP A 105 6.13 -6.59 -15.04
N MET A 106 5.89 -5.28 -14.92
CA MET A 106 4.97 -4.69 -13.96
C MET A 106 3.90 -3.84 -14.64
N ALA A 107 2.69 -3.82 -14.05
CA ALA A 107 1.59 -3.01 -14.54
C ALA A 107 1.88 -1.51 -14.45
N ARG A 108 1.38 -0.77 -15.43
CA ARG A 108 1.40 0.71 -15.45
C ARG A 108 0.40 1.27 -14.43
N ILE A 109 0.65 2.48 -13.96
CA ILE A 109 -0.31 3.22 -13.14
C ILE A 109 -1.49 3.65 -14.03
N LEU A 110 -2.70 3.48 -13.50
CA LEU A 110 -3.96 3.58 -14.25
C LEU A 110 -4.09 4.85 -15.11
N ASN A 111 -3.63 5.99 -14.61
CA ASN A 111 -3.68 7.27 -15.30
C ASN A 111 -2.68 8.28 -14.72
N GLU A 112 -2.44 9.37 -15.44
CA GLU A 112 -1.55 10.47 -15.04
C GLU A 112 -1.90 11.06 -13.68
N ARG A 113 -3.19 11.19 -13.34
CA ARG A 113 -3.60 11.73 -12.04
C ARG A 113 -3.14 10.84 -10.89
N GLN A 114 -3.33 9.54 -10.98
CA GLN A 114 -2.89 8.60 -9.94
C GLN A 114 -1.36 8.50 -9.91
N PHE A 115 -0.71 8.53 -11.07
CA PHE A 115 0.74 8.56 -11.19
C PHE A 115 1.33 9.78 -10.47
N ASN A 116 0.85 10.99 -10.79
CA ASN A 116 1.31 12.22 -10.15
C ASN A 116 1.04 12.23 -8.64
N ARG A 117 -0.09 11.66 -8.19
CA ARG A 117 -0.36 11.50 -6.75
C ARG A 117 0.70 10.64 -6.08
N LEU A 118 1.01 9.47 -6.66
CA LEU A 118 2.04 8.56 -6.14
C LEU A 118 3.43 9.19 -6.13
N CYS A 119 3.80 9.94 -7.18
CA CYS A 119 5.04 10.71 -7.20
C CYS A 119 5.06 11.76 -6.07
N GLY A 120 3.95 12.47 -5.86
CA GLY A 120 3.81 13.44 -4.77
C GLY A 120 4.03 12.84 -3.38
N LEU A 121 3.66 11.57 -3.16
CA LEU A 121 3.95 10.87 -1.90
C LEU A 121 5.46 10.70 -1.63
N LEU A 122 6.28 10.70 -2.68
CA LEU A 122 7.75 10.55 -2.61
C LEU A 122 8.48 11.90 -2.59
N GLU A 123 7.82 13.00 -2.94
CA GLU A 123 8.45 14.33 -3.04
C GLU A 123 8.90 14.89 -1.69
N ASP A 124 8.25 14.50 -0.58
CA ASP A 124 8.73 14.87 0.76
C ASP A 124 10.15 14.32 0.96
N HIS A 125 11.08 15.22 1.20
CA HIS A 125 12.49 14.92 1.38
C HIS A 125 12.79 13.94 2.53
N LYS A 126 11.95 13.91 3.58
CA LYS A 126 12.08 12.90 4.64
C LYS A 126 11.64 11.52 4.16
N VAL A 127 10.62 11.46 3.30
CA VAL A 127 10.13 10.22 2.69
C VAL A 127 11.14 9.71 1.66
N SER A 128 11.64 10.55 0.75
CA SER A 128 12.62 10.12 -0.25
C SER A 128 13.92 9.59 0.37
N ARG A 129 14.37 10.16 1.50
CA ARG A 129 15.51 9.63 2.27
C ARG A 129 15.30 8.25 2.88
N SER A 130 14.05 7.82 3.02
CA SER A 130 13.71 6.49 3.53
C SER A 130 13.70 5.42 2.43
N ILE A 131 13.85 5.79 1.16
CA ILE A 131 13.88 4.84 0.04
C ILE A 131 15.15 3.99 0.15
N VAL A 132 14.97 2.67 0.24
CA VAL A 132 16.06 1.67 0.31
C VAL A 132 16.14 0.80 -0.94
N HIS A 133 15.16 0.88 -1.84
CA HIS A 133 15.14 0.20 -3.14
C HIS A 133 14.12 0.89 -4.08
N GLY A 134 14.42 0.92 -5.38
CA GLY A 134 13.58 1.53 -6.41
C GLY A 134 13.51 3.05 -6.28
N GLY A 135 12.34 3.61 -6.58
CA GLY A 135 12.07 5.06 -6.52
C GLY A 135 12.09 5.76 -7.87
N ASP A 136 12.53 5.08 -8.94
CA ASP A 136 12.50 5.65 -10.28
C ASP A 136 11.07 5.68 -10.84
N VAL A 137 10.80 6.73 -11.61
CA VAL A 137 9.48 7.00 -12.22
C VAL A 137 9.64 7.42 -13.68
N ASP A 138 8.75 6.93 -14.54
CA ASP A 138 8.68 7.38 -15.93
C ASP A 138 7.26 7.86 -16.28
N PRO A 139 7.05 9.18 -16.45
CA PRO A 139 5.75 9.75 -16.79
C PRO A 139 5.28 9.36 -18.19
N LYS A 140 6.18 8.99 -19.13
CA LYS A 140 5.78 8.60 -20.49
C LYS A 140 5.08 7.24 -20.49
N THR A 141 5.59 6.33 -19.67
CA THR A 141 5.03 5.00 -19.49
C THR A 141 4.10 4.89 -18.28
N LEU A 142 3.94 5.95 -17.49
CA LEU A 142 3.18 5.92 -16.23
C LEU A 142 3.65 4.77 -15.33
N SER A 143 4.96 4.53 -15.27
CA SER A 143 5.56 3.44 -14.51
C SER A 143 6.33 4.00 -13.31
N ILE A 144 6.24 3.29 -12.17
CA ILE A 144 6.94 3.62 -10.93
C ILE A 144 7.57 2.33 -10.47
N GLU A 145 8.88 2.27 -10.28
CA GLU A 145 9.55 1.04 -9.86
C GLU A 145 9.02 0.49 -8.53
N PRO A 146 9.09 -0.83 -8.28
CA PRO A 146 8.90 -1.40 -6.96
C PRO A 146 9.74 -0.66 -5.92
N THR A 147 9.09 0.13 -5.06
CA THR A 147 9.79 1.04 -4.16
C THR A 147 9.63 0.57 -2.73
N ILE A 148 10.73 0.45 -1.98
CA ILE A 148 10.72 0.08 -0.56
C ILE A 148 11.18 1.28 0.26
N LEU A 149 10.39 1.63 1.27
CA LEU A 149 10.67 2.75 2.18
C LEU A 149 10.90 2.20 3.60
N LEU A 150 12.07 2.40 4.19
CA LEU A 150 12.36 1.97 5.56
C LEU A 150 12.11 3.12 6.54
N ASN A 151 11.12 2.95 7.41
CA ASN A 151 10.74 3.94 8.42
C ASN A 151 10.51 5.36 7.87
N PRO A 152 9.66 5.55 6.85
CA PRO A 152 9.19 6.90 6.50
C PRO A 152 8.48 7.54 7.71
N PRO A 153 8.45 8.88 7.80
CA PRO A 153 7.74 9.57 8.89
C PRO A 153 6.28 9.10 9.00
N LEU A 154 5.83 8.73 10.20
CA LEU A 154 4.48 8.18 10.40
C LEU A 154 3.36 9.20 10.15
N ASP A 155 3.68 10.49 10.20
CA ASP A 155 2.80 11.62 9.93
C ASP A 155 2.80 12.06 8.46
N SER A 156 3.60 11.43 7.60
CA SER A 156 3.63 11.72 6.16
C SER A 156 2.46 11.10 5.40
N ASP A 157 2.12 11.68 4.24
CA ASP A 157 0.99 11.23 3.41
C ASP A 157 1.12 9.77 2.96
N VAL A 158 2.34 9.27 2.73
CA VAL A 158 2.55 7.84 2.39
C VAL A 158 2.15 6.90 3.54
N MET A 159 2.12 7.39 4.79
CA MET A 159 1.72 6.65 5.98
C MET A 159 0.30 6.97 6.47
N THR A 160 -0.30 8.09 6.06
CA THR A 160 -1.66 8.47 6.49
C THR A 160 -2.73 8.18 5.43
N GLU A 161 -2.37 8.17 4.15
CA GLU A 161 -3.29 7.85 3.04
C GLU A 161 -3.11 6.41 2.52
N GLU A 162 -4.14 5.84 1.89
CA GLU A 162 -4.00 4.60 1.11
C GLU A 162 -3.04 4.83 -0.08
N ILE A 163 -2.03 3.96 -0.22
CA ILE A 163 -1.00 4.12 -1.25
C ILE A 163 -1.55 3.74 -2.62
N PHE A 164 -2.22 2.60 -2.76
CA PHE A 164 -2.81 2.15 -4.03
C PHE A 164 -1.83 2.25 -5.23
N GLY A 165 -0.63 1.71 -5.03
CA GLY A 165 0.51 1.78 -5.95
C GLY A 165 1.73 1.03 -5.44
N PRO A 166 2.85 1.04 -6.18
CA PRO A 166 3.99 0.15 -5.98
C PRO A 166 4.97 0.61 -4.89
N LEU A 167 4.51 1.38 -3.91
CA LEU A 167 5.31 1.87 -2.78
C LEU A 167 5.04 1.03 -1.53
N LEU A 168 6.07 0.45 -0.92
CA LEU A 168 5.95 -0.39 0.27
C LEU A 168 6.78 0.16 1.44
N PRO A 169 6.15 0.91 2.36
CA PRO A 169 6.70 1.20 3.67
C PRO A 169 6.92 -0.06 4.51
N ILE A 170 8.07 -0.12 5.16
CA ILE A 170 8.44 -1.10 6.18
C ILE A 170 8.71 -0.32 7.45
N ILE A 171 7.90 -0.56 8.48
CA ILE A 171 8.01 0.07 9.78
C ILE A 171 8.58 -0.93 10.77
N THR A 172 9.70 -0.57 11.38
CA THR A 172 10.32 -1.37 12.44
C THR A 172 9.60 -1.15 13.76
N VAL A 173 9.33 -2.23 14.49
CA VAL A 173 8.76 -2.20 15.84
C VAL A 173 9.70 -2.87 16.83
N HIS A 174 9.63 -2.45 18.11
CA HIS A 174 10.31 -3.13 19.21
C HIS A 174 9.37 -4.13 19.88
N GLN A 175 9.89 -5.25 20.39
CA GLN A 175 9.12 -6.33 21.03
C GLN A 175 8.20 -5.87 22.17
N SER A 176 8.55 -4.83 22.92
CA SER A 176 7.73 -4.31 24.02
C SER A 176 6.47 -3.56 23.55
N THR A 177 6.48 -3.06 22.31
CA THR A 177 5.31 -2.45 21.69
C THR A 177 4.54 -3.58 21.03
N THR A 178 3.58 -4.17 21.75
CA THR A 178 2.71 -5.20 21.19
C THR A 178 2.24 -4.74 19.81
N THR A 179 2.57 -5.50 18.77
CA THR A 179 2.36 -5.13 17.35
C THR A 179 0.91 -4.68 17.09
N ALA A 180 -0.03 -5.18 17.88
CA ALA A 180 -1.46 -4.79 17.91
C ALA A 180 -1.75 -3.35 18.38
N ALA A 181 -0.93 -2.72 19.23
CA ALA A 181 -1.20 -1.41 19.81
C ALA A 181 -0.97 -0.25 18.82
N THR A 182 -0.02 -0.41 17.89
CA THR A 182 0.23 0.57 16.82
C THR A 182 -0.94 0.62 15.83
N PHE A 183 -1.68 -0.48 15.66
CA PHE A 183 -2.83 -0.58 14.74
C PHE A 183 -4.01 0.31 15.10
N HIS A 184 -4.25 0.57 16.39
CA HIS A 184 -5.50 1.21 16.78
C HIS A 184 -5.49 2.73 16.54
N ARG A 185 -4.31 3.36 16.43
CA ARG A 185 -4.19 4.82 16.32
C ARG A 185 -4.41 5.38 14.90
N SER A 186 -4.15 4.61 13.85
CA SER A 186 -4.32 5.08 12.46
C SER A 186 -5.78 5.03 11.95
N GLN A 187 -6.65 4.26 12.61
CA GLN A 187 -8.05 4.07 12.22
C GLN A 187 -9.03 5.09 12.87
N GLN A 188 -8.58 5.92 13.81
CA GLN A 188 -9.46 6.84 14.56
C GLN A 188 -9.46 8.29 14.04
N SER A 189 -8.70 8.61 13.00
CA SER A 189 -8.56 9.97 12.46
C SER A 189 -9.04 10.11 11.01
N SER A 190 -10.24 9.59 10.69
CA SER A 190 -10.87 9.72 9.36
C SER A 190 -12.38 9.91 9.44
#